data_AF-A0A967SW09-F1
#
_entry.id   AF-A0A967SW09-F1
#
_cell.length_a   1.000
_cell.length_b   1.000
_cell.length_c   1.000
_cell.angle_alpha   90.00
_cell.angle_beta   90.00
_cell.angle_gamma   90.00
#
_symmetry.space_group_name_H-M   'P 1'
#
loop_
_entity.id
_entity.type
_entity.pdbx_description
1 polymer ?
#
loop_
_entity_poly.entity_id
_entity_poly.type
_entity_poly.pdbx_seq_one_letter_code
_entity_poly.pdbx_strand_id
1 'polypeptide(L)' 'KMAPENVQVMYRAASVYERLGDRKRALHWIDKALENGYSLSEIEHQPDLRQLVQDEHFQNLVEKYTDAYNGERKETALK' A
#
# COMPACT_ATOMS: atom_id res chain seq x y z
N LYS A 1 -23.07 7.14 4.34
CA LYS A 1 -22.13 8.05 3.66
C LYS A 1 -21.12 7.20 2.92
N MET A 2 -21.09 7.24 1.59
CA MET A 2 -20.06 6.53 0.81
C MET A 2 -18.78 7.35 0.94
N ALA A 3 -17.81 6.84 1.71
CA ALA A 3 -16.53 7.50 1.85
C ALA A 3 -15.70 7.22 0.57
N PRO A 4 -15.31 8.25 -0.20
CA PRO A 4 -14.33 8.12 -1.27
C PRO A 4 -12.93 7.66 -0.77
N GLU A 5 -12.76 7.58 0.54
CA GLU A 5 -11.58 7.13 1.28
C GLU A 5 -11.68 5.67 1.74
N ASN A 6 -12.59 4.87 1.15
CA ASN A 6 -12.62 3.46 1.50
C ASN A 6 -11.35 2.79 0.95
N VAL A 7 -10.37 2.63 1.83
CA VAL A 7 -9.09 1.94 1.60
C VAL A 7 -9.29 0.58 0.90
N GLN A 8 -10.42 -0.08 1.13
CA GLN A 8 -10.73 -1.34 0.47
C GLN A 8 -11.13 -1.18 -1.01
N VAL A 9 -11.66 -0.03 -1.40
CA VAL A 9 -11.89 0.33 -2.82
C VAL A 9 -10.57 0.61 -3.51
N MET A 10 -9.64 1.31 -2.85
CA MET A 10 -8.29 1.57 -3.39
C MET A 10 -7.52 0.27 -3.57
N TYR A 11 -7.54 -0.61 -2.57
CA TYR A 11 -6.98 -1.96 -2.66
C TYR A 11 -7.61 -2.76 -3.82
N ARG A 12 -8.94 -2.79 -3.94
CA ARG A 12 -9.62 -3.50 -5.04
C ARG A 12 -9.24 -2.94 -6.41
N ALA A 13 -9.09 -1.62 -6.53
CA ALA A 13 -8.62 -0.98 -7.76
C ALA A 13 -7.21 -1.45 -8.11
N ALA A 14 -6.29 -1.50 -7.14
CA ALA A 14 -4.94 -2.03 -7.34
C ALA A 14 -4.97 -3.48 -7.88
N SER A 15 -5.77 -4.36 -7.27
CA SER A 15 -5.90 -5.75 -7.77
C SER A 15 -6.48 -5.83 -9.18
N VAL A 16 -7.45 -4.97 -9.52
CA VAL A 16 -8.00 -4.92 -10.88
C VAL A 16 -6.93 -4.50 -11.90
N TYR A 17 -6.19 -3.43 -11.62
CA TYR A 17 -5.15 -2.95 -12.53
C TYR A 17 -3.99 -3.93 -12.66
N GLU A 18 -3.61 -4.61 -11.57
CA GLU A 18 -2.58 -5.65 -11.61
C GLU A 18 -3.00 -6.81 -12.52
N ARG A 19 -4.25 -7.27 -12.43
CA ARG A 19 -4.78 -8.32 -13.33
C ARG A 19 -4.86 -7.87 -14.80
N LEU A 20 -4.97 -6.58 -15.06
CA LEU A 20 -4.92 -6.00 -16.41
C LEU A 20 -3.50 -5.80 -16.93
N GLY A 21 -2.47 -6.08 -16.13
CA GLY A 21 -1.06 -5.82 -16.46
C GLY A 21 -0.67 -4.35 -16.37
N ASP A 22 -1.55 -3.46 -15.90
CA ASP A 22 -1.24 -2.05 -15.68
C ASP A 22 -0.60 -1.86 -14.31
N ARG A 23 0.65 -2.32 -14.22
CA ARG A 23 1.48 -2.29 -13.01
C ARG A 23 1.60 -0.88 -12.43
N LYS A 24 1.71 0.14 -13.30
CA LYS A 24 1.84 1.54 -12.88
C LYS A 24 0.60 2.03 -12.13
N ARG A 25 -0.60 1.73 -12.64
CA ARG A 25 -1.84 2.09 -11.93
C ARG A 25 -2.05 1.26 -10.68
N ALA A 26 -1.65 -0.02 -10.69
CA ALA A 26 -1.71 -0.86 -9.50
C ALA A 26 -0.89 -0.23 -8.35
N LEU A 27 0.37 0.16 -8.62
CA LEU A 27 1.24 0.84 -7.66
C LEU A 27 0.66 2.17 -7.17
N HIS A 28 0.07 2.96 -8.07
CA HIS A 28 -0.58 4.22 -7.69
C HIS A 28 -1.69 4.02 -6.65
N TRP A 29 -2.54 3.01 -6.83
CA TRP A 29 -3.62 2.73 -5.88
C TRP A 29 -3.14 2.11 -4.57
N ILE A 30 -2.04 1.36 -4.60
CA ILE A 30 -1.39 0.88 -3.38
C ILE A 30 -0.81 2.04 -2.58
N ASP A 31 -0.08 2.97 -3.21
CA ASP A 31 0.45 4.15 -2.51
C ASP A 31 -0.69 4.94 -1.86
N LYS A 32 -1.80 5.16 -2.57
CA LYS A 32 -2.99 5.82 -2.01
C LYS A 32 -3.62 5.05 -0.85
N ALA A 33 -3.68 3.72 -0.92
CA ALA A 33 -4.19 2.90 0.17
C ALA A 33 -3.30 3.02 1.42
N LEU A 34 -1.98 2.97 1.25
CA LEU A 34 -1.00 3.13 2.33
C LEU A 34 -1.05 4.55 2.93
N GLU A 35 -1.15 5.61 2.12
CA GLU A 35 -1.35 7.00 2.60
C GLU A 35 -2.58 7.14 3.49
N ASN A 36 -3.63 6.34 3.25
CA ASN A 36 -4.87 6.37 4.01
C ASN A 36 -4.92 5.33 5.14
N GLY A 37 -3.77 4.74 5.50
CA GLY A 37 -3.64 3.84 6.66
C GLY A 37 -4.05 2.39 6.41
N TYR A 38 -4.14 1.95 5.15
CA TYR A 38 -4.33 0.53 4.86
C TYR A 38 -3.10 -0.28 5.29
N SER A 39 -3.33 -1.48 5.81
CA SER A 39 -2.24 -2.31 6.35
C SER A 39 -1.33 -2.80 5.23
N LEU A 40 -0.04 -2.49 5.34
CA LEU A 40 0.97 -3.04 4.44
C LEU A 40 0.99 -4.57 4.49
N SER A 41 0.89 -5.14 5.69
CA SER A 41 0.83 -6.58 5.90
C SER A 41 -0.38 -7.21 5.19
N GLU A 42 -1.53 -6.53 5.15
CA GLU A 42 -2.68 -7.01 4.38
C GLU A 42 -2.41 -7.02 2.87
N ILE A 43 -1.61 -6.09 2.34
CA ILE A 43 -1.25 -6.06 0.91
C ILE A 43 -0.28 -7.20 0.57
N GLU A 44 0.74 -7.43 1.40
CA GLU A 44 1.78 -8.45 1.17
C GLU A 44 1.22 -9.87 1.14
N HIS A 45 0.19 -10.16 1.93
CA HIS A 45 -0.42 -11.49 2.01
C HIS A 45 -1.43 -11.77 0.89
N GLN A 46 -1.68 -10.84 -0.03
CA GLN A 46 -2.74 -10.99 -1.03
C GLN A 46 -2.28 -11.77 -2.27
N PRO A 47 -2.92 -12.91 -2.59
CA PRO A 47 -2.49 -13.76 -3.69
C PRO A 47 -2.45 -13.05 -5.05
N ASP A 48 -3.40 -12.15 -5.30
CA ASP A 48 -3.56 -11.39 -6.55
C ASP A 48 -2.48 -10.33 -6.75
N LEU A 49 -1.79 -9.94 -5.67
CA LEU A 49 -0.76 -8.91 -5.68
C LEU A 49 0.65 -9.49 -5.55
N ARG A 50 0.82 -10.81 -5.53
CA ARG A 50 2.13 -11.45 -5.34
C ARG A 50 3.20 -10.96 -6.33
N GLN A 51 2.83 -10.69 -7.57
CA GLN A 51 3.74 -10.16 -8.58
C GLN A 51 4.04 -8.67 -8.37
N LEU A 52 3.06 -7.91 -7.85
CA LEU A 52 3.21 -6.50 -7.50
C LEU A 52 4.12 -6.31 -6.28
N VAL A 53 3.98 -7.17 -5.27
CA VAL A 53 4.80 -7.14 -4.04
C VAL A 53 6.29 -7.36 -4.34
N GLN A 54 6.60 -8.14 -5.37
CA GLN A 54 7.98 -8.38 -5.81
C GLN A 54 8.56 -7.23 -6.68
N ASP A 55 7.75 -6.22 -7.02
CA ASP A 55 8.18 -5.08 -7.82
C ASP A 55 9.13 -4.17 -7.02
N GLU A 56 10.22 -3.73 -7.64
CA GLU A 56 11.16 -2.78 -7.02
C GLU A 56 10.45 -1.48 -6.58
N HIS A 57 9.45 -1.02 -7.32
CA HIS A 57 8.69 0.17 -6.99
C HIS A 57 7.79 -0.06 -5.78
N PHE A 58 7.30 -1.29 -5.58
CA PHE A 58 6.57 -1.63 -4.37
C PHE A 58 7.51 -1.64 -3.16
N GLN A 59 8.71 -2.19 -3.29
CA GLN A 59 9.71 -2.17 -2.21
C GLN A 59 10.09 -0.74 -1.80
N ASN A 60 10.22 0.18 -2.76
CA ASN A 60 10.42 1.61 -2.47
C ASN A 60 9.25 2.22 -1.67
N LEU A 61 8.00 1.79 -1.93
CA LEU A 61 6.85 2.20 -1.12
C LEU A 61 6.95 1.63 0.29
N VAL A 62 7.33 0.36 0.44
CA VAL A 62 7.52 -0.28 1.76
C VAL A 62 8.53 0.50 2.58
N GLU A 63 9.69 0.85 2.02
CA GLU A 63 10.71 1.65 2.70
C GLU A 63 10.14 3.01 3.13
N LYS A 64 9.46 3.72 2.22
CA LYS A 64 8.81 5.02 2.50
C LYS A 64 7.87 4.93 3.72
N TYR A 65 7.03 3.90 3.81
CA TYR A 65 6.03 3.78 4.89
C TYR A 65 6.58 3.10 6.16
N THR A 66 7.62 2.29 6.04
CA THR A 66 8.27 1.63 7.19
C THR A 66 9.22 2.58 7.92
N ASP A 67 9.96 3.42 7.20
CA ASP A 67 10.81 4.44 7.80
C ASP A 67 10.00 5.56 8.45
N ALA A 68 8.89 5.96 7.83
CA ALA A 68 7.92 6.87 8.45
C ALA A 68 7.34 6.27 9.75
N TYR A 69 6.92 5.01 9.71
CA TYR A 69 6.39 4.30 10.88
C TYR A 69 7.44 4.12 12.01
N ASN A 70 8.70 3.84 11.65
CA ASN A 70 9.78 3.69 12.61
C ASN A 70 10.30 5.04 13.16
N GLY A 71 10.22 6.12 12.38
CA GLY A 71 10.57 7.48 12.79
C GLY A 71 9.59 8.04 13.83
N GLU A 72 8.28 7.93 13.59
CA GLU A 72 7.24 8.43 14.51
C GLU A 72 7.19 7.65 15.83
N ARG A 73 7.47 6.34 15.79
CA ARG A 73 7.53 5.49 16.98
C ARG A 73 8.73 5.77 17.89
N LYS A 74 9.85 6.28 17.35
CA LYS A 74 11.00 6.69 18.18
C LYS A 74 10.73 7.98 18.95
N GLU A 75 9.94 8.90 18.38
CA GLU A 75 9.63 10.18 19.03
C GLU A 75 8.53 10.08 20.10
N THR A 76 7.60 9.13 19.96
CA THR A 76 6.57 8.83 20.97
C THR A 76 7.05 7.93 22.10
N ALA A 77 8.13 7.16 21.90
CA ALA A 77 8.72 6.32 22.95
C ALA A 77 9.74 7.06 23.85
N LEU A 78 10.01 8.34 23.59
CA LEU A 78 10.95 9.18 24.33
C LEU A 78 10.30 10.35 25.08
N LYS A 79 8.97 10.33 25.27
CA LYS A 79 8.25 11.27 26.13
C LYS A 79 7.65 10.56 27.34
#